data_AF-A0A7J0CV36-F1
#
_entry.id   AF-A0A7J0CV36-F1
#
_cell.length_a   1.000
_cell.length_b   1.000
_cell.length_c   1.000
_cell.angle_alpha   90.00
_cell.angle_beta   90.00
_cell.angle_gamma   90.00
#
_symmetry.space_group_name_H-M   'P 1'
#
loop_
_entity.id
_entity.type
_entity.pdbx_description
1 polymer ?
#
loop_
_entity_poly.entity_id
_entity_poly.type
_entity_poly.pdbx_seq_one_letter_code
_entity_poly.pdbx_strand_id
1 'polypeptide(L)'
;MIGTIGKPEADAQPPLAVQFGSPLSEEWRTVDEDMTRVTEIAQPVARAKAAIDLMGTYQSWVLELSRVRREAIEEAQAAGMTQAEIAKELGVSRGRVGQLASAGPRRNAPSSARTG
;
A
#
# COMPACT_ATOMS: atom_id res chain seq x y z
N MET A 1 -48.11 10.12 9.07
CA MET A 1 -47.20 10.00 7.92
C MET A 1 -45.90 10.69 8.28
N ILE A 2 -44.84 9.92 8.44
CA ILE A 2 -43.52 10.38 8.88
C ILE A 2 -42.71 10.64 7.61
N GLY A 3 -42.24 11.87 7.43
CA GLY A 3 -41.53 12.27 6.22
C GLY A 3 -40.57 13.40 6.51
N THR A 4 -39.46 13.08 7.17
CA THR A 4 -38.28 13.95 7.23
C THR A 4 -37.04 13.11 7.00
N ILE A 5 -36.75 12.81 5.73
CA ILE A 5 -35.40 12.36 5.35
C ILE A 5 -34.63 13.64 5.03
N GLY A 6 -33.89 14.11 6.03
CA GLY A 6 -32.90 15.16 5.84
C GLY A 6 -31.93 14.73 4.75
N LYS A 7 -31.66 15.64 3.82
CA LYS A 7 -30.53 15.52 2.88
C LYS A 7 -29.25 15.25 3.68
N PRO A 8 -28.42 14.26 3.32
CA PRO A 8 -27.10 14.16 3.91
C PRO A 8 -26.27 15.38 3.50
N GLU A 9 -25.75 16.00 4.54
CA GLU A 9 -24.86 17.15 4.67
C GLU A 9 -23.74 17.18 3.62
N ALA A 10 -23.67 18.29 2.89
CA ALA A 10 -22.82 18.50 1.72
C ALA A 10 -21.40 18.99 2.05
N ASP A 11 -20.89 18.73 3.27
CA ASP A 11 -19.61 19.26 3.76
C ASP A 11 -18.58 18.19 4.19
N ALA A 12 -18.86 16.89 3.95
CA ALA A 12 -17.82 15.87 4.06
C ALA A 12 -16.94 15.90 2.81
N GLN A 13 -15.86 16.68 2.88
CA GLN A 13 -14.79 16.65 1.90
C GLN A 13 -14.36 15.19 1.68
N PRO A 14 -14.42 14.64 0.45
CA PRO A 14 -13.99 13.27 0.21
C PRO A 14 -12.55 13.09 0.70
N PRO A 15 -12.19 11.92 1.28
CA PRO A 15 -10.81 11.67 1.65
C PRO A 15 -9.94 11.92 0.41
N LEU A 16 -8.80 12.57 0.61
CA LEU A 16 -7.85 13.03 -0.40
C LEU A 16 -7.50 11.91 -1.39
N ALA A 17 -8.38 11.66 -2.35
CA ALA A 17 -8.09 10.97 -3.58
C ALA A 17 -7.18 11.93 -4.31
N VAL A 18 -5.87 11.73 -4.10
CA VAL A 18 -4.79 12.53 -4.65
C VAL A 18 -4.96 12.54 -6.17
N GLN A 19 -5.52 13.64 -6.68
CA GLN A 19 -5.07 14.46 -7.82
C GLN A 19 -4.44 13.79 -9.05
N PHE A 20 -4.77 12.54 -9.34
CA PHE A 20 -4.47 11.87 -10.60
C PHE A 20 -5.81 11.58 -11.30
N GLY A 21 -6.01 12.19 -12.47
CA GLY A 21 -7.27 12.16 -13.21
C GLY A 21 -7.79 10.73 -13.43
N SER A 22 -9.06 10.52 -13.08
CA SER A 22 -9.73 9.23 -13.15
C SER A 22 -10.66 9.16 -14.38
N PRO A 23 -10.76 7.99 -15.02
CA PRO A 23 -12.04 7.45 -15.42
C PRO A 23 -12.34 6.15 -14.66
N LEU A 24 -13.63 5.92 -14.44
CA LEU A 24 -14.20 4.78 -13.74
C LEU A 24 -13.94 3.44 -14.48
N SER A 25 -13.32 2.47 -13.80
CA SER A 25 -13.27 1.02 -14.10
C SER A 25 -13.07 0.27 -12.78
N GLU A 26 -13.27 -1.06 -12.73
CA GLU A 26 -12.98 -1.98 -11.59
C GLU A 26 -11.56 -1.87 -10.94
N GLU A 27 -10.77 -0.90 -11.37
CA GLU A 27 -9.31 -0.81 -11.31
C GLU A 27 -8.78 -0.04 -10.10
N TRP A 28 -9.64 0.64 -9.34
CA TRP A 28 -9.26 1.25 -8.06
C TRP A 28 -10.24 0.88 -6.95
N ARG A 29 -10.40 -0.43 -6.72
CA ARG A 29 -11.00 -0.90 -5.48
C ARG A 29 -10.12 -0.46 -4.32
N THR A 30 -10.71 0.13 -3.28
CA THR A 30 -9.92 0.56 -2.12
C THR A 30 -9.44 -0.67 -1.33
N VAL A 31 -8.33 -0.53 -0.61
CA VAL A 31 -7.85 -1.61 0.26
C VAL A 31 -8.92 -2.00 1.28
N ASP A 32 -9.70 -1.04 1.75
CA ASP A 32 -10.79 -1.23 2.71
C ASP A 32 -11.95 -2.07 2.15
N GLU A 33 -12.39 -1.76 0.92
CA GLU A 33 -13.41 -2.55 0.21
C GLU A 33 -12.96 -3.99 -0.04
N ASP A 34 -11.71 -4.17 -0.44
CA ASP A 34 -11.14 -5.50 -0.66
C ASP A 34 -11.06 -6.33 0.61
N MET A 35 -10.69 -5.70 1.72
CA MET A 35 -10.65 -6.34 3.03
C MET A 35 -12.06 -6.69 3.52
N THR A 36 -13.03 -5.78 3.36
CA THR A 36 -14.44 -6.01 3.72
C THR A 36 -15.02 -7.22 2.97
N ARG A 37 -14.82 -7.28 1.65
CA ARG A 37 -15.26 -8.42 0.84
C ARG A 37 -14.67 -9.75 1.33
N VAL A 38 -13.40 -9.77 1.71
CA VAL A 38 -12.76 -11.00 2.22
C VAL A 38 -13.31 -11.37 3.59
N THR A 39 -13.47 -10.42 4.51
CA THR A 39 -13.91 -10.71 5.89
C THR A 39 -15.37 -11.17 5.96
N GLU A 40 -16.23 -10.70 5.06
CA GLU A 40 -17.64 -11.08 4.98
C GLU A 40 -17.89 -12.50 4.45
N ILE A 41 -16.89 -13.16 3.85
CA ILE A 41 -17.05 -14.55 3.38
C ILE A 41 -17.25 -15.47 4.58
N ALA A 42 -18.46 -16.05 4.69
CA ALA A 42 -18.83 -16.89 5.82
C ALA A 42 -18.04 -18.22 5.89
N GLN A 43 -17.85 -18.89 4.75
CA GLN A 43 -17.19 -20.19 4.69
C GLN A 43 -15.67 -20.06 4.92
N PRO A 44 -15.09 -20.68 5.98
CA PRO A 44 -13.70 -20.43 6.37
C PRO A 44 -12.67 -20.73 5.28
N VAL A 45 -12.82 -21.84 4.56
CA VAL A 45 -11.89 -22.22 3.49
C VAL A 45 -12.01 -21.28 2.28
N ALA A 46 -13.22 -20.84 1.95
CA ALA A 46 -13.44 -19.87 0.87
C ALA A 46 -12.84 -18.50 1.22
N ARG A 47 -12.99 -18.07 2.47
CA ARG A 47 -12.38 -16.83 2.99
C ARG A 47 -10.85 -16.90 2.95
N ALA A 48 -10.27 -18.01 3.39
CA ALA A 48 -8.82 -18.22 3.33
C ALA A 48 -8.29 -18.16 1.90
N LYS A 49 -8.99 -18.79 0.94
CA LYS A 49 -8.64 -18.71 -0.48
C LYS A 49 -8.67 -17.27 -1.00
N ALA A 50 -9.75 -16.53 -0.74
CA ALA A 50 -9.88 -15.14 -1.17
C ALA A 50 -8.80 -14.23 -0.56
N ALA A 51 -8.42 -14.47 0.70
CA ALA A 51 -7.32 -13.75 1.34
C ALA A 51 -5.97 -14.04 0.67
N ILE A 52 -5.68 -15.30 0.34
CA ILE A 52 -4.45 -15.69 -0.37
C ILE A 52 -4.37 -15.01 -1.73
N ASP A 53 -5.47 -15.00 -2.49
CA ASP A 53 -5.53 -14.37 -3.83
C ASP A 53 -5.31 -12.85 -3.72
N LEU A 54 -5.94 -12.19 -2.74
CA LEU A 54 -5.77 -10.76 -2.49
C LEU A 54 -4.34 -10.41 -2.05
N MET A 55 -3.75 -11.23 -1.17
CA MET A 55 -2.35 -11.09 -0.77
C MET A 55 -1.42 -11.19 -1.98
N GLY A 56 -1.65 -12.15 -2.89
CA GLY A 56 -0.87 -12.27 -4.12
C GLY A 56 -0.91 -11.01 -4.97
N THR A 57 -2.11 -10.43 -5.13
CA THR A 57 -2.31 -9.16 -5.84
C THR A 57 -1.50 -8.02 -5.19
N TYR A 58 -1.65 -7.81 -3.88
CA TYR A 58 -0.93 -6.74 -3.18
C TYR A 58 0.59 -6.96 -3.11
N GLN A 59 1.07 -8.19 -3.08
CA GLN A 59 2.51 -8.45 -3.17
C GLN A 59 3.08 -8.03 -4.53
N SER A 60 2.33 -8.19 -5.63
CA SER A 60 2.73 -7.67 -6.95
C SER A 60 2.85 -6.15 -6.93
N TRP A 61 1.88 -5.44 -6.35
CA TRP A 61 1.94 -3.98 -6.20
C TRP A 61 3.11 -3.51 -5.32
N VAL A 62 3.40 -4.24 -4.23
CA VAL A 62 4.56 -3.95 -3.37
C VAL A 62 5.89 -4.11 -4.12
N LEU A 63 5.99 -5.09 -5.02
CA LEU A 63 7.15 -5.28 -5.90
C LEU A 63 7.33 -4.09 -6.84
N GLU A 64 6.28 -3.68 -7.54
CA GLU A 64 6.33 -2.53 -8.46
C GLU A 64 6.64 -1.22 -7.74
N LEU A 65 5.99 -0.94 -6.60
CA LEU A 65 6.27 0.25 -5.80
C LEU A 65 7.69 0.22 -5.23
N SER A 66 8.24 -0.96 -4.93
CA SER A 66 9.64 -1.07 -4.51
C SER A 66 10.62 -0.75 -5.62
N ARG A 67 10.28 -1.08 -6.88
CA ARG A 67 11.05 -0.67 -8.07
C ARG A 67 11.00 0.85 -8.24
N VAL A 68 9.81 1.44 -8.26
CA VAL A 68 9.61 2.89 -8.38
C VAL A 68 10.34 3.65 -7.27
N ARG A 69 10.25 3.17 -6.02
CA ARG A 69 10.97 3.77 -4.89
C ARG A 69 12.49 3.75 -5.09
N ARG A 70 13.04 2.66 -5.60
CA ARG A 70 14.48 2.56 -5.86
C ARG A 70 14.91 3.58 -6.92
N GLU A 71 14.19 3.62 -8.03
CA GLU A 71 14.44 4.56 -9.12
C GLU A 71 14.40 6.01 -8.63
N ALA A 72 13.38 6.38 -7.85
CA ALA A 72 13.28 7.72 -7.27
C ALA A 72 14.45 8.07 -6.32
N ILE A 73 14.97 7.10 -5.56
CA ILE A 73 16.15 7.32 -4.71
C ILE A 73 17.41 7.48 -5.55
N GLU A 74 17.56 6.69 -6.61
CA GLU A 74 18.69 6.79 -7.56
C GLU A 74 18.67 8.13 -8.30
N GLU A 75 17.50 8.60 -8.73
CA GLU A 75 17.30 9.91 -9.34
C GLU A 75 17.67 11.05 -8.38
N ALA A 76 17.25 10.97 -7.12
CA ALA A 76 17.62 11.96 -6.10
C ALA A 76 19.14 12.01 -5.89
N GLN A 77 19.81 10.85 -5.88
CA GLN A 77 21.28 10.79 -5.80
C GLN A 77 21.95 11.38 -7.04
N ALA A 78 21.43 11.08 -8.23
CA ALA A 78 21.93 11.63 -9.49
C ALA A 78 21.73 13.15 -9.57
N ALA A 79 20.69 13.68 -8.91
CA ALA A 79 20.46 15.12 -8.74
C ALA A 79 21.37 15.77 -7.68
N GLY A 80 22.29 15.01 -7.07
CA GLY A 80 23.30 15.50 -6.14
C GLY A 80 22.91 15.41 -4.65
N MET A 81 21.75 14.85 -4.32
CA MET A 81 21.37 14.68 -2.91
C MET A 81 22.22 13.59 -2.25
N THR A 82 22.75 13.91 -1.07
CA THR A 82 23.42 12.92 -0.23
C THR A 82 22.41 11.96 0.40
N GLN A 83 22.86 10.76 0.77
CA GLN A 83 22.00 9.81 1.51
C GLN A 83 21.45 10.38 2.83
N ALA A 84 22.14 11.34 3.45
CA ALA A 84 21.69 11.97 4.69
C ALA A 84 20.52 12.92 4.44
N GLU A 85 20.55 13.69 3.35
CA GLU A 85 19.44 14.56 2.93
C GLU A 85 18.23 13.72 2.52
N ILE A 86 18.43 12.68 1.70
CA ILE A 86 17.36 11.75 1.32
C ILE A 86 16.74 11.09 2.57
N ALA A 87 17.56 10.69 3.54
CA ALA A 87 17.08 10.10 4.79
C ALA A 87 16.20 11.06 5.59
N LYS A 88 16.61 12.34 5.66
CA LYS A 88 15.85 13.40 6.33
C LYS A 88 14.50 13.62 5.65
N GLU A 89 14.47 13.74 4.32
CA GLU A 89 13.22 13.96 3.56
C GLU A 89 12.27 12.75 3.66
N LEU A 90 12.80 11.53 3.62
CA LEU A 90 12.00 10.31 3.73
C LEU A 90 11.60 9.95 5.18
N GLY A 91 12.11 10.67 6.19
CA GLY A 91 11.85 10.37 7.60
C GLY A 91 12.42 9.02 8.06
N VAL A 92 13.55 8.57 7.49
CA VAL A 92 14.20 7.28 7.81
C VAL A 92 15.67 7.46 8.17
N SER A 93 16.33 6.41 8.63
CA SER A 93 17.78 6.46 8.87
C SER A 93 18.57 6.42 7.56
N ARG A 94 19.81 6.96 7.57
CA ARG A 94 20.74 6.85 6.43
C ARG A 94 20.96 5.41 5.98
N GLY A 95 21.14 4.50 6.94
CA GLY A 95 21.27 3.07 6.65
C GLY A 95 20.03 2.49 5.96
N ARG A 96 18.82 2.98 6.32
CA ARG A 96 17.58 2.58 5.66
C ARG A 96 17.51 3.08 4.22
N VAL A 97 17.99 4.28 3.89
CA VAL A 97 18.07 4.75 2.49
C VAL A 97 18.92 3.82 1.64
N GLY A 98 20.12 3.43 2.11
CA GLY A 98 20.96 2.48 1.39
C GLY A 98 20.25 1.14 1.14
N GLN A 99 19.44 0.67 2.10
CA GLN A 99 18.63 -0.53 1.94
C GLN A 99 17.47 -0.34 0.97
N LEU A 100 16.83 0.82 0.95
CA LEU A 100 15.73 1.11 0.03
C LEU A 100 16.22 1.28 -1.43
N ALA A 101 17.45 1.77 -1.60
CA ALA A 101 18.13 1.86 -2.90
C ALA A 101 18.61 0.48 -3.41
N SER A 102 19.03 -0.42 -2.52
CA SER A 102 19.61 -1.71 -2.92
C SER A 102 18.62 -2.89 -2.90
N ALA A 103 17.55 -2.82 -2.11
CA ALA A 103 16.64 -3.94 -1.91
C ALA A 103 15.32 -3.80 -2.69
N GLY A 104 15.02 -4.80 -3.54
CA GLY A 104 13.63 -5.21 -3.79
C GLY A 104 12.99 -5.76 -2.49
N PRO A 105 11.68 -6.05 -2.46
CA PRO A 105 10.98 -6.46 -1.25
C PRO A 105 11.74 -7.55 -0.51
N ARG A 106 12.01 -7.32 0.79
CA ARG A 106 12.68 -8.33 1.62
C ARG A 106 11.79 -9.56 1.68
N ARG A 107 12.31 -10.71 1.25
CA ARG A 107 11.75 -12.01 1.63
C ARG A 107 11.87 -12.11 3.15
N ASN A 108 10.78 -11.87 3.87
CA ASN A 108 10.71 -12.26 5.27
C ASN A 108 10.67 -13.79 5.30
N ALA A 109 11.84 -14.43 5.41
CA ALA A 109 11.89 -15.82 5.83
C ALA A 109 11.36 -15.88 7.28
N PRO A 110 10.49 -16.85 7.63
CA PRO A 110 9.97 -16.95 8.98
C PRO A 110 11.12 -17.11 9.98
N SER A 111 11.19 -16.19 10.94
CA SER A 111 12.06 -16.32 12.11
C SER A 111 11.48 -17.38 13.03
N SER A 112 11.80 -18.65 12.79
CA SER A 112 11.56 -19.77 13.71
C SER A 112 12.33 -21.02 13.28
N ALA A 113 13.59 -21.10 13.68
CA ALA A 113 14.28 -22.37 13.92
C ALA A 113 15.22 -22.20 15.12
N ARG A 114 14.61 -21.93 16.27
CA ARG A 114 15.18 -22.25 17.58
C ARG A 114 14.08 -22.96 18.36
N THR A 115 14.27 -24.26 18.56
CA THR A 115 13.88 -25.09 19.72
C THR A 115 13.77 -26.54 19.23
N GLY A 116 14.64 -27.41 19.74
CA GLY A 116 14.75 -28.82 19.40
C GLY A 116 16.20 -29.26 19.49
#